data_AF-A0A929CIS9-F1
#
_entry.id   AF-A0A929CIS9-F1
#
_cell.length_a   1.000
_cell.length_b   1.000
_cell.length_c   1.000
_cell.angle_alpha   90.00
_cell.angle_beta   90.00
_cell.angle_gamma   90.00
#
_symmetry.space_group_name_H-M   'P 1'
#
loop_
_entity.id
_entity.type
_entity.pdbx_description
1 polymer ?
#
loop_
_entity_poly.entity_id
_entity_poly.type
_entity_poly.pdbx_seq_one_letter_code
_entity_poly.pdbx_strand_id
1 'polypeptide(L)'
;MPTLLELPVGLRRWHNDKIIAPHQREGYEMSLLEDCANVYRFTATIHAGKIAEVFNSFSRFLQEEAFFILEHYPEEQLPSRPSNADERPVPVVHYSPYLPTTDLLRLVTPYLERMIHDGFVGFGLANNRKGLELFYSEEKVMTFFTDNHLRLCDFLRQHQVPHRPNLVLPADFGHDHLSLLGFPRQLLPKALQELSDKDLDSTNFCAELIEQLDMYQVEEGLSFFLTRKEQEQIAELVNKELADNEFSDIEFGSLLLDWSDFVTECENGFEGDLWEYRQGLKIRDTIQLVIEIAPEALAEKIGSIVSDPDKFFQRTLIDRRKRLDPPSEPKLRQERFWYQGMVRNQGIDLRRDLIRQGWFKH
;
A
#
# COMPACT_ATOMS: atom_id res chain seq x y z
N MET A 1 -11.90 -31.09 17.15
CA MET A 1 -12.56 -31.33 15.84
C MET A 1 -12.03 -30.25 14.90
N PRO A 2 -11.59 -30.55 13.67
CA PRO A 2 -11.18 -29.51 12.73
C PRO A 2 -12.38 -28.64 12.38
N THR A 3 -12.32 -27.35 12.73
CA THR A 3 -13.37 -26.37 12.45
C THR A 3 -13.46 -26.16 10.93
N LEU A 4 -14.68 -26.28 10.39
CA LEU A 4 -14.95 -25.83 9.03
C LEU A 4 -14.76 -24.32 8.97
N LEU A 5 -14.21 -23.81 7.86
CA LEU A 5 -14.05 -22.38 7.68
C LEU A 5 -15.42 -21.77 7.38
N GLU A 6 -15.87 -20.83 8.21
CA GLU A 6 -16.98 -19.94 7.89
C GLU A 6 -16.43 -18.69 7.21
N LEU A 7 -16.84 -18.47 5.96
CA LEU A 7 -16.46 -17.31 5.18
C LEU A 7 -17.34 -16.11 5.55
N PRO A 8 -16.85 -14.88 5.36
CA PRO A 8 -17.70 -13.70 5.49
C PRO A 8 -18.85 -13.74 4.48
N VAL A 9 -20.02 -13.21 4.84
CA VAL A 9 -21.24 -13.32 4.03
C VAL A 9 -21.07 -12.77 2.60
N GLY A 10 -20.27 -11.72 2.43
CA GLY A 10 -19.97 -11.12 1.12
C GLY A 10 -19.14 -11.99 0.19
N LEU A 11 -18.62 -13.14 0.63
CA LEU A 11 -17.92 -14.10 -0.22
C LEU A 11 -18.75 -15.38 -0.40
N ARG A 12 -19.40 -15.51 -1.56
CA ARG A 12 -20.35 -16.60 -1.83
C ARG A 12 -19.79 -17.60 -2.82
N ARG A 13 -19.56 -18.83 -2.36
CA ARG A 13 -19.17 -19.92 -3.25
C ARG A 13 -20.27 -20.31 -4.22
N TRP A 14 -19.87 -20.59 -5.46
CA TRP A 14 -20.74 -21.23 -6.41
C TRP A 14 -21.14 -22.62 -5.91
N HIS A 15 -22.44 -22.88 -5.89
CA HIS A 15 -22.94 -24.20 -5.54
C HIS A 15 -22.74 -25.10 -6.76
N ASN A 16 -21.86 -26.08 -6.65
CA ASN A 16 -21.68 -27.08 -7.70
C ASN A 16 -22.06 -28.46 -7.14
N ASP A 17 -23.31 -28.86 -7.35
CA ASP A 17 -23.88 -30.13 -6.87
C ASP A 17 -23.11 -31.38 -7.34
N LYS A 18 -22.19 -31.22 -8.30
CA LYS A 18 -21.42 -32.30 -8.91
C LYS A 18 -20.01 -32.49 -8.33
N ILE A 19 -19.51 -31.57 -7.52
CA ILE A 19 -18.15 -31.62 -6.97
C ILE A 19 -18.24 -31.72 -5.45
N ILE A 20 -17.80 -32.84 -4.89
CA ILE A 20 -17.47 -32.92 -3.45
C ILE A 20 -16.20 -32.09 -3.27
N ALA A 21 -16.37 -30.77 -3.19
CA ALA A 21 -15.27 -29.85 -3.05
C ALA A 21 -14.54 -30.16 -1.72
N PRO A 22 -13.20 -30.16 -1.69
CA PRO A 22 -12.47 -30.29 -0.43
C PRO A 22 -12.96 -29.20 0.52
N HIS A 23 -13.33 -29.61 1.73
CA HIS A 23 -13.78 -28.68 2.76
C HIS A 23 -12.61 -27.76 3.09
N GLN A 24 -12.74 -26.47 2.76
CA GLN A 24 -11.77 -25.47 3.19
C GLN A 24 -11.81 -25.39 4.71
N ARG A 25 -10.64 -25.25 5.30
CA ARG A 25 -10.47 -25.26 6.75
C ARG A 25 -9.52 -24.14 7.12
N GLU A 26 -9.79 -23.53 8.25
CA GLU A 26 -8.94 -22.52 8.87
C GLU A 26 -7.50 -23.02 9.04
N GLY A 27 -6.54 -22.15 8.71
CA GLY A 27 -5.12 -22.40 8.84
C GLY A 27 -4.27 -21.35 8.13
N TYR A 28 -2.96 -21.45 8.31
CA TYR A 28 -1.98 -20.58 7.66
C TYR A 28 -0.85 -21.36 7.01
N GLU A 29 -0.24 -20.77 5.99
CA GLU A 29 1.07 -21.15 5.47
C GLU A 29 2.02 -19.95 5.57
N MET A 30 3.32 -20.22 5.44
CA MET A 30 4.33 -19.16 5.43
C MET A 30 5.39 -19.44 4.38
N SER A 31 5.93 -18.38 3.81
CA SER A 31 7.01 -18.40 2.83
C SER A 31 7.97 -17.24 3.11
N LEU A 32 9.22 -17.38 2.67
CA LEU A 32 10.11 -16.22 2.61
C LEU A 32 9.60 -15.25 1.54
N LEU A 33 9.64 -13.96 1.85
CA LEU A 33 9.35 -12.93 0.87
C LEU A 33 10.45 -12.92 -0.19
N GLU A 34 10.07 -12.86 -1.46
CA GLU A 34 11.01 -12.81 -2.58
C GLU A 34 11.98 -11.62 -2.40
N ASP A 35 13.25 -11.83 -2.75
CA ASP A 35 14.33 -10.84 -2.67
C ASP A 35 14.61 -10.24 -1.29
N CYS A 36 14.10 -10.85 -0.21
CA CYS A 36 14.33 -10.40 1.17
C CYS A 36 14.93 -11.50 2.05
N ALA A 37 16.10 -11.22 2.65
CA ALA A 37 16.68 -12.09 3.66
C ALA A 37 15.92 -11.93 5.00
N ASN A 38 15.34 -13.02 5.51
CA ASN A 38 14.68 -13.11 6.82
C ASN A 38 13.33 -12.36 6.94
N VAL A 39 12.67 -12.06 5.83
CA VAL A 39 11.29 -11.54 5.84
C VAL A 39 10.36 -12.66 5.40
N TYR A 40 9.25 -12.79 6.10
CA TYR A 40 8.30 -13.87 5.90
C TYR A 40 6.93 -13.29 5.58
N ARG A 41 6.30 -13.86 4.55
CA ARG A 41 4.89 -13.68 4.24
C ARG A 41 4.11 -14.85 4.80
N PHE A 42 3.11 -14.56 5.62
CA PHE A 42 2.12 -15.53 6.08
C PHE A 42 0.84 -15.31 5.30
N THR A 43 0.22 -16.40 4.87
CA THR A 43 -1.10 -16.39 4.23
C THR A 43 -2.02 -17.25 5.07
N ALA A 44 -3.14 -16.69 5.52
CA ALA A 44 -4.04 -17.34 6.45
C ALA A 44 -5.50 -17.23 6.00
N THR A 45 -6.22 -18.35 6.14
CA THR A 45 -7.68 -18.36 6.10
C THR A 45 -8.17 -18.51 7.52
N ILE A 46 -8.95 -17.54 7.99
CA ILE A 46 -9.41 -17.44 9.36
C ILE A 46 -10.92 -17.33 9.36
N HIS A 47 -11.56 -18.00 10.30
CA HIS A 47 -13.00 -17.98 10.47
C HIS A 47 -13.52 -16.54 10.62
N ALA A 48 -14.58 -16.16 9.91
CA ALA A 48 -15.08 -14.77 9.88
C ALA A 48 -15.28 -14.19 11.29
N GLY A 49 -15.93 -14.95 12.18
CA GLY A 49 -16.14 -14.55 13.58
C GLY A 49 -14.88 -14.36 14.45
N LYS A 50 -13.67 -14.70 13.96
CA LYS A 50 -12.40 -14.46 14.66
C LYS A 50 -11.63 -13.25 14.11
N ILE A 51 -11.99 -12.74 12.93
CA ILE A 51 -11.20 -11.72 12.22
C ILE A 51 -11.03 -10.46 13.09
N ALA A 52 -12.11 -9.98 13.70
CA ALA A 52 -12.05 -8.81 14.58
C ALA A 52 -11.13 -9.02 15.80
N GLU A 53 -11.15 -10.21 16.40
CA GLU A 53 -10.29 -10.54 17.54
C GLU A 53 -8.81 -10.60 17.13
N VAL A 54 -8.52 -11.24 15.99
CA VAL A 54 -7.16 -11.36 15.44
C VAL A 54 -6.62 -9.98 15.07
N PHE A 55 -7.41 -9.16 14.37
CA PHE A 55 -7.05 -7.78 14.02
C PHE A 55 -6.71 -6.94 15.27
N ASN A 56 -7.61 -6.95 16.26
CA ASN A 56 -7.39 -6.22 17.52
C ASN A 56 -6.20 -6.76 18.30
N SER A 57 -5.96 -8.07 18.31
CA SER A 57 -4.83 -8.66 19.03
C SER A 57 -3.50 -8.39 18.34
N PHE A 58 -3.46 -8.40 17.01
CA PHE A 58 -2.29 -8.07 16.21
C PHE A 58 -1.81 -6.64 16.44
N SER A 59 -2.74 -5.68 16.59
CA SER A 59 -2.41 -4.27 16.85
C SER A 59 -1.45 -4.05 18.03
N ARG A 60 -1.42 -4.98 19.00
CA ARG A 60 -0.51 -4.96 20.14
C ARG A 60 0.96 -5.14 19.77
N PHE A 61 1.25 -5.58 18.55
CA PHE A 61 2.61 -5.62 18.02
C PHE A 61 3.09 -4.26 17.49
N LEU A 62 2.14 -3.39 17.12
CA LEU A 62 2.40 -2.04 16.61
C LEU A 62 2.60 -1.04 17.76
N GLN A 63 1.89 -1.22 18.89
CA GLN A 63 2.00 -0.52 20.19
C GLN A 63 1.82 1.01 20.20
N GLU A 64 2.60 1.73 19.40
CA GLU A 64 2.70 3.19 19.46
C GLU A 64 1.91 3.77 18.30
N GLU A 65 2.45 3.65 17.10
CA GLU A 65 1.87 4.18 15.87
C GLU A 65 1.71 3.08 14.82
N ALA A 66 0.76 3.29 13.92
CA ALA A 66 0.55 2.50 12.73
C ALA A 66 -0.10 3.40 11.69
N PHE A 67 -0.16 2.93 10.45
CA PHE A 67 -1.12 3.45 9.48
C PHE A 67 -2.17 2.37 9.18
N PHE A 68 -3.36 2.82 8.84
CA PHE A 68 -4.47 1.98 8.41
C PHE A 68 -4.49 1.89 6.89
N ILE A 69 -4.74 0.69 6.39
CA ILE A 69 -4.87 0.41 4.97
C ILE A 69 -6.34 0.15 4.69
N LEU A 70 -6.90 0.80 3.67
CA LEU A 70 -8.25 0.56 3.17
C LEU A 70 -8.20 0.31 1.67
N GLU A 71 -8.78 -0.79 1.23
CA GLU A 71 -8.93 -1.17 -0.18
C GLU A 71 -10.43 -1.25 -0.48
N HIS A 72 -10.90 -0.53 -1.49
CA HIS A 72 -12.32 -0.57 -1.89
C HIS A 72 -12.53 -0.14 -3.35
N TYR A 73 -13.75 -0.29 -3.86
CA TYR A 73 -14.14 0.18 -5.20
C TYR A 73 -14.91 1.50 -5.10
N PRO A 74 -14.46 2.61 -5.73
CA PRO A 74 -15.17 3.88 -5.71
C PRO A 74 -16.31 3.90 -6.74
N GLU A 75 -17.36 4.67 -6.46
CA GLU A 75 -18.59 4.73 -7.28
C GLU A 75 -18.32 5.21 -8.71
N GLU A 76 -17.34 6.10 -8.91
CA GLU A 76 -16.99 6.67 -10.21
C GLU A 76 -16.48 5.64 -11.23
N GLN A 77 -16.03 4.47 -10.77
CA GLN A 77 -15.55 3.37 -11.63
C GLN A 77 -16.64 2.35 -11.99
N LEU A 78 -17.86 2.49 -11.44
CA LEU A 78 -18.95 1.52 -11.61
C LEU A 78 -20.00 1.82 -12.71
N PRO A 79 -20.18 3.04 -13.29
CA PRO A 79 -21.33 3.24 -14.18
C PRO A 79 -21.05 2.74 -15.61
N SER A 80 -21.87 1.77 -16.02
CA SER A 80 -22.15 1.39 -17.43
C SER A 80 -21.03 0.70 -18.22
N ARG A 81 -20.52 -0.42 -17.70
CA ARG A 81 -19.66 -1.29 -18.51
C ARG A 81 -20.48 -2.20 -19.44
N PRO A 82 -20.26 -2.20 -20.76
CA PRO A 82 -20.77 -3.26 -21.63
C PRO A 82 -20.07 -4.58 -21.26
N SER A 83 -20.79 -5.70 -21.30
CA SER A 83 -20.34 -7.04 -20.88
C SER A 83 -19.07 -7.59 -21.58
N ASN A 84 -18.49 -6.82 -22.51
CA ASN A 84 -17.38 -7.20 -23.39
C ASN A 84 -16.09 -6.41 -23.15
N ALA A 85 -16.01 -5.60 -22.10
CA ALA A 85 -14.77 -4.90 -21.79
C ALA A 85 -13.88 -5.83 -20.92
N ASP A 86 -12.60 -5.97 -21.29
CA ASP A 86 -11.69 -6.99 -20.74
C ASP A 86 -11.02 -6.61 -19.40
N GLU A 87 -10.74 -5.33 -19.14
CA GLU A 87 -10.05 -4.85 -17.92
C GLU A 87 -10.96 -4.79 -16.69
N ARG A 88 -10.86 -5.74 -15.75
CA ARG A 88 -11.64 -5.70 -14.51
C ARG A 88 -11.39 -4.38 -13.75
N PRO A 89 -12.41 -3.80 -13.10
CA PRO A 89 -12.18 -2.68 -12.19
C PRO A 89 -11.16 -3.12 -11.15
N VAL A 90 -10.26 -2.21 -10.79
CA VAL A 90 -9.20 -2.42 -9.82
C VAL A 90 -9.57 -1.61 -8.58
N PRO A 91 -9.49 -2.18 -7.37
CA PRO A 91 -9.79 -1.43 -6.17
C PRO A 91 -8.77 -0.30 -5.98
N VAL A 92 -9.22 0.81 -5.39
CA VAL A 92 -8.31 1.87 -4.93
C VAL A 92 -7.83 1.53 -3.52
N VAL A 93 -6.55 1.82 -3.26
CA VAL A 93 -5.94 1.64 -1.95
C VAL A 93 -5.70 3.01 -1.33
N HIS A 94 -6.08 3.17 -0.07
CA HIS A 94 -5.85 4.37 0.72
C HIS A 94 -5.04 4.02 1.96
N TYR A 95 -4.08 4.88 2.30
CA TYR A 95 -3.35 4.82 3.57
C TYR A 95 -3.74 6.02 4.43
N SER A 96 -3.93 5.79 5.73
CA SER A 96 -3.93 6.89 6.69
C SER A 96 -2.49 7.40 6.90
N PRO A 97 -2.29 8.61 7.42
CA PRO A 97 -1.03 8.95 8.08
C PRO A 97 -0.75 8.01 9.26
N TYR A 98 0.49 8.06 9.76
CA TYR A 98 0.82 7.40 11.02
C TYR A 98 0.03 8.06 12.16
N LEU A 99 -0.75 7.25 12.85
CA LEU A 99 -1.60 7.65 13.96
C LEU A 99 -1.35 6.73 15.17
N PRO A 100 -1.63 7.19 16.40
CA PRO A 100 -1.58 6.32 17.56
C PRO A 100 -2.45 5.08 17.33
N THR A 101 -1.88 3.89 17.54
CA THR A 101 -2.57 2.61 17.26
C THR A 101 -3.89 2.53 18.00
N THR A 102 -3.96 3.07 19.23
CA THR A 102 -5.19 3.12 20.02
C THR A 102 -6.28 4.00 19.42
N ASP A 103 -5.90 5.12 18.80
CA ASP A 103 -6.85 6.03 18.16
C ASP A 103 -7.37 5.42 16.86
N LEU A 104 -6.49 4.77 16.06
CA LEU A 104 -6.89 4.00 14.89
C LEU A 104 -7.92 2.93 15.23
N LEU A 105 -7.64 2.09 16.23
CA LEU A 105 -8.58 1.04 16.63
C LEU A 105 -9.92 1.62 17.07
N ARG A 106 -9.91 2.73 17.82
CA ARG A 106 -11.14 3.39 18.27
C ARG A 106 -11.98 3.89 17.09
N LEU A 107 -11.35 4.49 16.07
CA LEU A 107 -12.01 5.02 14.88
C LEU A 107 -12.52 3.91 13.94
N VAL A 108 -11.75 2.83 13.80
CA VAL A 108 -12.08 1.72 12.88
C VAL A 108 -13.08 0.73 13.46
N THR A 109 -13.08 0.50 14.79
CA THR A 109 -13.93 -0.50 15.45
C THR A 109 -15.41 -0.45 15.03
N PRO A 110 -16.07 0.73 14.93
CA PRO A 110 -17.47 0.82 14.48
C PRO A 110 -17.72 0.26 13.08
N TYR A 111 -16.71 0.26 12.22
CA TYR A 111 -16.78 -0.16 10.81
C TYR A 111 -16.34 -1.61 10.60
N LEU A 112 -15.66 -2.21 11.57
CA LEU A 112 -14.95 -3.48 11.41
C LEU A 112 -15.84 -4.63 10.95
N GLU A 113 -17.04 -4.77 11.53
CA GLU A 113 -18.01 -5.81 11.13
C GLU A 113 -18.46 -5.64 9.66
N ARG A 114 -18.64 -4.40 9.20
CA ARG A 114 -18.99 -4.12 7.80
C ARG A 114 -17.86 -4.51 6.86
N MET A 115 -16.63 -4.09 7.17
CA MET A 115 -15.45 -4.38 6.32
C MET A 115 -15.11 -5.88 6.28
N ILE A 116 -15.27 -6.61 7.39
CA ILE A 116 -15.07 -8.06 7.43
C ILE A 116 -16.01 -8.75 6.45
N HIS A 117 -17.28 -8.33 6.45
CA HIS A 117 -18.36 -9.02 5.79
C HIS A 117 -18.68 -8.55 4.38
N ASP A 118 -18.33 -7.33 3.99
CA ASP A 118 -18.56 -6.82 2.64
C ASP A 118 -17.59 -7.46 1.63
N GLY A 119 -18.06 -7.95 0.49
CA GLY A 119 -17.24 -8.64 -0.50
C GLY A 119 -16.20 -7.74 -1.19
N PHE A 120 -16.35 -6.42 -1.15
CA PHE A 120 -15.56 -5.48 -1.96
C PHE A 120 -14.59 -4.62 -1.14
N VAL A 121 -14.40 -4.96 0.14
CA VAL A 121 -13.54 -4.20 1.05
C VAL A 121 -12.39 -5.06 1.55
N GLY A 122 -11.18 -4.54 1.41
CA GLY A 122 -9.98 -5.00 2.09
C GLY A 122 -9.52 -3.97 3.11
N PHE A 123 -8.86 -4.41 4.18
CA PHE A 123 -8.34 -3.50 5.21
C PHE A 123 -7.17 -4.08 5.98
N GLY A 124 -6.35 -3.21 6.58
CA GLY A 124 -5.16 -3.66 7.30
C GLY A 124 -4.58 -2.63 8.26
N LEU A 125 -3.56 -3.06 8.98
CA LEU A 125 -2.72 -2.22 9.82
C LEU A 125 -1.26 -2.54 9.54
N ALA A 126 -0.46 -1.50 9.38
CA ALA A 126 0.96 -1.65 9.11
C ALA A 126 1.80 -0.63 9.87
N ASN A 127 3.05 -1.00 10.08
CA ASN A 127 4.11 -0.11 10.53
C ASN A 127 5.40 -0.53 9.84
N ASN A 128 5.83 0.26 8.87
CA ASN A 128 7.01 -0.04 8.06
C ASN A 128 8.27 -0.09 8.94
N ARG A 129 8.39 0.82 9.92
CA ARG A 129 9.51 0.88 10.87
C ARG A 129 9.66 -0.40 11.70
N LYS A 130 8.55 -1.07 11.98
CA LYS A 130 8.53 -2.36 12.69
C LYS A 130 8.62 -3.56 11.75
N GLY A 131 8.56 -3.35 10.43
CA GLY A 131 8.49 -4.43 9.44
C GLY A 131 7.29 -5.33 9.66
N LEU A 132 6.15 -4.77 10.10
CA LEU A 132 4.95 -5.50 10.44
C LEU A 132 3.75 -4.98 9.66
N GLU A 133 3.04 -5.90 9.04
CA GLU A 133 1.79 -5.63 8.35
C GLU A 133 0.83 -6.79 8.55
N LEU A 134 -0.45 -6.46 8.74
CA LEU A 134 -1.58 -7.37 8.62
C LEU A 134 -2.53 -6.74 7.62
N PHE A 135 -2.89 -7.49 6.57
CA PHE A 135 -3.88 -7.07 5.59
C PHE A 135 -4.92 -8.19 5.40
N TYR A 136 -6.18 -7.81 5.35
CA TYR A 136 -7.31 -8.69 5.05
C TYR A 136 -7.90 -8.24 3.72
N SER A 137 -7.67 -9.00 2.65
CA SER A 137 -8.02 -8.59 1.29
C SER A 137 -9.50 -8.77 0.95
N GLU A 138 -9.93 -8.25 -0.19
CA GLU A 138 -11.27 -8.53 -0.76
C GLU A 138 -11.55 -10.04 -0.91
N GLU A 139 -10.51 -10.85 -1.21
CA GLU A 139 -10.56 -12.32 -1.32
C GLU A 139 -10.73 -13.03 0.05
N LYS A 140 -10.86 -12.25 1.13
CA LYS A 140 -11.08 -12.72 2.50
C LYS A 140 -9.96 -13.63 3.00
N VAL A 141 -8.75 -13.32 2.56
CA VAL A 141 -7.50 -13.93 3.00
C VAL A 141 -6.76 -12.92 3.85
N MET A 142 -6.23 -13.37 4.99
CA MET A 142 -5.39 -12.55 5.85
C MET A 142 -3.92 -12.81 5.52
N THR A 143 -3.21 -11.75 5.14
CA THR A 143 -1.78 -11.76 4.87
C THR A 143 -1.05 -11.04 5.99
N PHE A 144 0.11 -11.55 6.37
CA PHE A 144 1.00 -10.86 7.30
C PHE A 144 2.41 -10.79 6.73
N PHE A 145 3.09 -9.66 6.96
CA PHE A 145 4.53 -9.52 6.71
C PHE A 145 5.26 -9.30 8.03
N THR A 146 6.38 -10.00 8.21
CA THR A 146 7.21 -9.89 9.42
C THR A 146 8.65 -10.30 9.18
N ASP A 147 9.58 -9.68 9.92
CA ASP A 147 10.95 -10.17 10.09
C ASP A 147 11.08 -11.22 11.22
N ASN A 148 10.01 -11.44 12.01
CA ASN A 148 9.98 -12.34 13.15
C ASN A 148 8.87 -13.40 13.02
N HIS A 149 9.11 -14.37 12.14
CA HIS A 149 8.16 -15.45 11.86
C HIS A 149 7.78 -16.26 13.10
N LEU A 150 8.71 -16.49 14.05
CA LEU A 150 8.41 -17.25 15.27
C LEU A 150 7.34 -16.56 16.12
N ARG A 151 7.39 -15.22 16.22
CA ARG A 151 6.38 -14.43 16.92
C ARG A 151 5.00 -14.55 16.26
N LEU A 152 4.93 -14.54 14.92
CA LEU A 152 3.66 -14.73 14.22
C LEU A 152 3.15 -16.18 14.27
N CYS A 153 4.03 -17.18 14.22
CA CYS A 153 3.65 -18.57 14.46
C CYS A 153 3.00 -18.74 15.85
N ASP A 154 3.59 -18.13 16.88
CA ASP A 154 3.03 -18.15 18.23
C ASP A 154 1.71 -17.39 18.34
N PHE A 155 1.59 -16.25 17.69
CA PHE A 155 0.36 -15.46 17.60
C PHE A 155 -0.79 -16.27 16.96
N LEU A 156 -0.57 -16.85 15.78
CA LEU A 156 -1.57 -17.64 15.08
C LEU A 156 -1.94 -18.91 15.87
N ARG A 157 -0.97 -19.53 16.55
CA ARG A 157 -1.22 -20.63 17.48
C ARG A 157 -2.13 -20.21 18.64
N GLN A 158 -1.94 -19.02 19.22
CA GLN A 158 -2.79 -18.50 20.31
C GLN A 158 -4.25 -18.28 19.85
N HIS A 159 -4.45 -17.87 18.59
CA HIS A 159 -5.79 -17.78 17.96
C HIS A 159 -6.31 -19.10 17.38
N GLN A 160 -5.62 -20.21 17.66
CA GLN A 160 -5.98 -21.56 17.21
C GLN A 160 -6.05 -21.72 15.69
N VAL A 161 -5.23 -20.95 14.95
CA VAL A 161 -5.07 -21.04 13.50
C VAL A 161 -3.88 -21.98 13.22
N PRO A 162 -4.11 -23.23 12.77
CA PRO A 162 -3.04 -24.21 12.61
C PRO A 162 -2.21 -23.97 11.34
N HIS A 163 -0.92 -24.33 11.38
CA HIS A 163 -0.09 -24.37 10.18
C HIS A 163 -0.58 -25.45 9.20
N ARG A 164 -0.68 -25.12 7.91
CA ARG A 164 -1.16 -25.98 6.83
C ARG A 164 -0.32 -25.74 5.56
N PRO A 165 0.65 -26.62 5.24
CA PRO A 165 1.52 -26.45 4.07
C PRO A 165 0.81 -26.49 2.70
N ASN A 166 -0.43 -26.96 2.66
CA ASN A 166 -1.27 -26.99 1.46
C ASN A 166 -2.56 -26.24 1.80
N LEU A 167 -2.42 -24.95 2.11
CA LEU A 167 -3.58 -24.13 2.44
C LEU A 167 -4.43 -23.97 1.19
N VAL A 168 -5.73 -24.21 1.32
CA VAL A 168 -6.68 -23.96 0.23
C VAL A 168 -7.28 -22.59 0.48
N LEU A 169 -7.16 -21.69 -0.49
CA LEU A 169 -7.64 -20.32 -0.44
C LEU A 169 -9.07 -20.21 -1.00
N PRO A 170 -9.82 -19.14 -0.67
CA PRO A 170 -11.14 -18.93 -1.26
C PRO A 170 -11.09 -18.82 -2.79
N ALA A 171 -10.04 -18.17 -3.31
CA ALA A 171 -9.74 -18.04 -4.73
C ALA A 171 -9.53 -19.38 -5.48
N ASP A 172 -9.24 -20.48 -4.78
CA ASP A 172 -9.15 -21.81 -5.40
C ASP A 172 -10.54 -22.36 -5.80
N PHE A 173 -11.62 -21.69 -5.40
CA PHE A 173 -12.99 -22.04 -5.75
C PHE A 173 -13.63 -20.94 -6.61
N GLY A 174 -14.56 -21.34 -7.49
CA GLY A 174 -15.47 -20.37 -8.11
C GLY A 174 -16.37 -19.73 -7.05
N HIS A 175 -16.39 -18.41 -6.98
CA HIS A 175 -17.13 -17.65 -5.98
C HIS A 175 -17.47 -16.23 -6.49
N ASP A 176 -18.43 -15.60 -5.83
CA ASP A 176 -18.87 -14.24 -6.08
C ASP A 176 -18.54 -13.33 -4.90
N HIS A 177 -18.16 -12.09 -5.19
CA HIS A 177 -18.09 -11.00 -4.23
C HIS A 177 -19.42 -10.26 -4.23
N LEU A 178 -19.98 -10.05 -3.06
CA LEU A 178 -21.30 -9.45 -2.87
C LEU A 178 -21.22 -8.34 -1.82
N SER A 179 -21.80 -7.19 -2.16
CA SER A 179 -22.00 -6.08 -1.22
C SER A 179 -23.00 -6.49 -0.16
N LEU A 180 -22.87 -5.93 1.06
CA LEU A 180 -23.84 -6.12 2.13
C LEU A 180 -25.28 -5.75 1.73
N LEU A 181 -25.44 -4.79 0.80
CA LEU A 181 -26.73 -4.40 0.23
C LEU A 181 -27.37 -5.47 -0.67
N GLY A 182 -26.56 -6.40 -1.18
CA GLY A 182 -27.02 -7.52 -2.01
C GLY A 182 -27.75 -8.61 -1.23
N PHE A 183 -27.81 -8.52 0.11
CA PHE A 183 -28.38 -9.56 0.97
C PHE A 183 -29.74 -9.18 1.55
N PRO A 184 -30.68 -10.13 1.61
CA PRO A 184 -31.82 -10.02 2.51
C PRO A 184 -31.32 -9.79 3.94
N ARG A 185 -31.90 -8.81 4.62
CA ARG A 185 -31.50 -8.37 5.96
C ARG A 185 -31.38 -9.53 6.96
N GLN A 186 -32.25 -10.53 6.88
CA GLN A 186 -32.27 -11.66 7.81
C GLN A 186 -31.07 -12.60 7.67
N LEU A 187 -30.37 -12.54 6.53
CA LEU A 187 -29.18 -13.35 6.24
C LEU A 187 -27.88 -12.65 6.65
N LEU A 188 -27.93 -11.35 6.99
CA LEU A 188 -26.78 -10.63 7.51
C LEU A 188 -26.46 -11.05 8.96
N PRO A 189 -25.18 -10.96 9.39
CA PRO A 189 -24.81 -11.05 10.80
C PRO A 189 -25.66 -10.12 11.67
N LYS A 190 -26.00 -10.55 12.88
CA LYS A 190 -26.93 -9.82 13.77
C LYS A 190 -26.55 -8.34 13.95
N ALA A 191 -25.26 -8.04 14.12
CA ALA A 191 -24.76 -6.68 14.29
C ALA A 191 -25.04 -5.78 13.07
N LEU A 192 -25.16 -6.36 11.88
CA LEU A 192 -25.42 -5.65 10.62
C LEU A 192 -26.92 -5.55 10.29
N GLN A 193 -27.79 -6.32 10.96
CA GLN A 193 -29.24 -6.31 10.70
C GLN A 193 -29.94 -5.01 11.13
N GLU A 194 -29.33 -4.24 12.03
CA GLU A 194 -29.92 -3.00 12.55
C GLU A 194 -29.46 -1.74 11.79
N LEU A 195 -28.39 -1.84 11.00
CA LEU A 195 -27.76 -0.73 10.27
C LEU A 195 -28.55 -0.33 9.03
N SER A 196 -28.77 0.96 8.76
CA SER A 196 -29.51 1.36 7.55
C SER A 196 -28.80 0.93 6.26
N ASP A 197 -29.50 0.92 5.13
CA ASP A 197 -28.86 0.61 3.83
C ASP A 197 -27.71 1.58 3.54
N LYS A 198 -27.87 2.86 3.90
CA LYS A 198 -26.80 3.84 3.82
C LYS A 198 -25.56 3.42 4.61
N ASP A 199 -25.75 2.88 5.81
CA ASP A 199 -24.66 2.44 6.69
C ASP A 199 -24.01 1.13 6.22
N LEU A 200 -24.73 0.29 5.45
CA LEU A 200 -24.23 -0.97 4.90
C LEU A 200 -23.49 -0.79 3.57
N ASP A 201 -23.65 0.35 2.93
CA ASP A 201 -23.04 0.67 1.65
C ASP A 201 -21.54 0.97 1.81
N SER A 202 -20.70 0.15 1.18
CA SER A 202 -19.25 0.30 1.19
C SER A 202 -18.78 1.63 0.65
N THR A 203 -19.46 2.19 -0.35
CA THR A 203 -19.08 3.51 -0.87
C THR A 203 -19.22 4.58 0.22
N ASN A 204 -20.29 4.52 1.02
CA ASN A 204 -20.54 5.50 2.08
C ASN A 204 -19.57 5.30 3.25
N PHE A 205 -19.49 4.09 3.81
CA PHE A 205 -18.73 3.89 5.03
C PHE A 205 -17.21 3.92 4.78
N CYS A 206 -16.74 3.60 3.56
CA CYS A 206 -15.33 3.80 3.18
C CYS A 206 -15.02 5.29 3.00
N ALA A 207 -15.91 6.08 2.39
CA ALA A 207 -15.72 7.53 2.28
C ALA A 207 -15.67 8.21 3.66
N GLU A 208 -16.54 7.80 4.58
CA GLU A 208 -16.50 8.27 5.98
C GLU A 208 -15.19 7.91 6.68
N LEU A 209 -14.66 6.70 6.46
CA LEU A 209 -13.37 6.28 7.02
C LEU A 209 -12.21 7.09 6.43
N ILE A 210 -12.21 7.31 5.12
CA ILE A 210 -11.21 8.13 4.43
C ILE A 210 -11.17 9.53 5.02
N GLU A 211 -12.34 10.16 5.20
CA GLU A 211 -12.43 11.50 5.79
C GLU A 211 -11.99 11.51 7.26
N GLN A 212 -12.45 10.55 8.07
CA GLN A 212 -12.13 10.51 9.51
C GLN A 212 -10.66 10.23 9.81
N LEU A 213 -10.00 9.47 8.93
CA LEU A 213 -8.60 9.09 9.09
C LEU A 213 -7.65 9.96 8.27
N ASP A 214 -8.16 10.97 7.54
CA ASP A 214 -7.38 11.83 6.64
C ASP A 214 -6.54 11.00 5.66
N MET A 215 -7.18 10.00 5.03
CA MET A 215 -6.48 9.04 4.18
C MET A 215 -6.19 9.62 2.80
N TYR A 216 -5.06 9.22 2.24
CA TYR A 216 -4.64 9.55 0.88
C TYR A 216 -4.58 8.28 0.03
N GLN A 217 -4.94 8.42 -1.24
CA GLN A 217 -4.89 7.32 -2.20
C GLN A 217 -3.43 7.02 -2.56
N VAL A 218 -3.10 5.72 -2.67
CA VAL A 218 -1.79 5.23 -3.10
C VAL A 218 -1.95 4.59 -4.48
N GLU A 219 -1.09 4.95 -5.43
CA GLU A 219 -1.10 4.35 -6.77
C GLU A 219 -0.50 2.93 -6.75
N GLU A 220 -1.12 2.00 -7.51
CA GLU A 220 -0.57 0.67 -7.76
C GLU A 220 0.78 0.79 -8.49
N GLY A 221 1.87 0.72 -7.73
CA GLY A 221 3.23 0.79 -8.29
C GLY A 221 4.33 0.96 -7.24
N LEU A 222 4.00 1.52 -6.08
CA LEU A 222 4.96 1.78 -4.99
C LEU A 222 4.84 0.80 -3.82
N SER A 223 4.59 -0.47 -4.11
CA SER A 223 4.80 -1.54 -3.13
C SER A 223 6.31 -1.84 -3.05
N PHE A 224 7.08 -0.93 -2.46
CA PHE A 224 8.46 -1.24 -2.09
C PHE A 224 8.55 -1.64 -0.62
N PHE A 225 9.33 -2.68 -0.36
CA PHE A 225 9.54 -3.17 1.00
C PHE A 225 11.01 -3.04 1.40
N LEU A 226 11.28 -2.16 2.35
CA LEU A 226 12.55 -2.13 3.08
C LEU A 226 12.38 -2.86 4.40
N THR A 227 13.23 -3.83 4.69
CA THR A 227 13.22 -4.52 5.98
C THR A 227 13.54 -3.53 7.10
N ARG A 228 13.13 -3.82 8.34
CA ARG A 228 13.49 -3.00 9.50
C ARG A 228 15.01 -2.79 9.61
N LYS A 229 15.79 -3.85 9.40
CA LYS A 229 17.27 -3.78 9.42
C LYS A 229 17.81 -2.83 8.35
N GLU A 230 17.23 -2.87 7.16
CA GLU A 230 17.62 -1.96 6.07
C GLU A 230 17.24 -0.51 6.40
N GLN A 231 16.05 -0.28 6.96
CA GLN A 231 15.62 1.05 7.39
C GLN A 231 16.52 1.62 8.50
N GLU A 232 16.85 0.81 9.52
CA GLU A 232 17.81 1.19 10.57
C GLU A 232 19.18 1.50 9.98
N GLN A 233 19.67 0.68 9.04
CA GLN A 233 20.94 0.92 8.36
C GLN A 233 20.93 2.21 7.51
N ILE A 234 19.83 2.51 6.82
CA ILE A 234 19.67 3.76 6.06
C ILE A 234 19.67 4.95 7.02
N ALA A 235 18.90 4.89 8.11
CA ALA A 235 18.81 5.95 9.10
C ALA A 235 20.19 6.24 9.73
N GLU A 236 20.98 5.21 10.03
CA GLU A 236 22.36 5.37 10.52
C GLU A 236 23.26 6.06 9.47
N LEU A 237 23.15 5.68 8.20
CA LEU A 237 23.92 6.29 7.10
C LEU A 237 23.56 7.76 6.89
N VAL A 238 22.26 8.07 6.86
CA VAL A 238 21.75 9.45 6.70
C VAL A 238 22.22 10.32 7.86
N ASN A 239 22.06 9.87 9.11
CA ASN A 239 22.49 10.62 10.29
C ASN A 239 24.00 10.83 10.37
N LYS A 240 24.80 9.94 9.78
CA LYS A 240 26.26 10.00 9.85
C LYS A 240 26.88 10.81 8.72
N GLU A 241 26.44 10.57 7.49
CA GLU A 241 27.08 11.08 6.28
C GLU A 241 26.28 12.23 5.64
N LEU A 242 24.99 12.36 5.96
CA LEU A 242 24.06 13.33 5.35
C LEU A 242 23.36 14.21 6.40
N ALA A 243 23.92 14.36 7.61
CA ALA A 243 23.29 15.11 8.69
C ALA A 243 22.94 16.57 8.33
N ASP A 244 23.73 17.20 7.46
CA ASP A 244 23.52 18.58 7.00
C ASP A 244 22.62 18.67 5.75
N ASN A 245 22.09 17.55 5.26
CA ASN A 245 21.20 17.52 4.10
C ASN A 245 19.81 18.06 4.48
N GLU A 246 19.20 18.83 3.57
CA GLU A 246 17.87 19.45 3.72
C GLU A 246 16.76 18.45 4.06
N PHE A 247 16.91 17.19 3.67
CA PHE A 247 15.93 16.11 3.88
C PHE A 247 16.39 15.05 4.89
N SER A 248 17.44 15.34 5.68
CA SER A 248 17.98 14.39 6.66
C SER A 248 16.99 14.00 7.76
N ASP A 249 16.07 14.89 8.11
CA ASP A 249 15.01 14.67 9.09
C ASP A 249 13.78 13.94 8.50
N ILE A 250 13.71 13.75 7.18
CA ILE A 250 12.62 13.04 6.52
C ILE A 250 12.91 11.55 6.50
N GLU A 251 11.91 10.72 6.80
CA GLU A 251 12.03 9.28 6.69
C GLU A 251 12.33 8.88 5.25
N PHE A 252 13.37 8.05 5.05
CA PHE A 252 13.83 7.70 3.70
C PHE A 252 12.76 7.02 2.85
N GLY A 253 11.87 6.23 3.48
CA GLY A 253 10.71 5.66 2.80
C GLY A 253 9.77 6.73 2.23
N SER A 254 9.54 7.82 2.97
CA SER A 254 8.75 8.95 2.47
C SER A 254 9.41 9.59 1.25
N LEU A 255 10.74 9.77 1.24
CA LEU A 255 11.44 10.31 0.07
C LEU A 255 11.27 9.45 -1.19
N LEU A 256 11.24 8.12 -1.04
CA LEU A 256 10.99 7.19 -2.16
C LEU A 256 9.57 7.34 -2.72
N LEU A 257 8.58 7.54 -1.84
CA LEU A 257 7.19 7.82 -2.24
C LEU A 257 7.08 9.20 -2.90
N ASP A 258 7.62 10.24 -2.25
CA ASP A 258 7.59 11.63 -2.75
C ASP A 258 8.22 11.74 -4.15
N TRP A 259 9.30 10.97 -4.42
CA TRP A 259 9.89 10.92 -5.76
C TRP A 259 8.90 10.38 -6.78
N SER A 260 8.22 9.29 -6.47
CA SER A 260 7.28 8.69 -7.40
C SER A 260 6.03 9.55 -7.60
N ASP A 261 5.50 10.15 -6.54
CA ASP A 261 4.38 11.08 -6.61
C ASP A 261 4.72 12.28 -7.50
N PHE A 262 5.93 12.84 -7.35
CA PHE A 262 6.44 13.89 -8.22
C PHE A 262 6.53 13.44 -9.69
N VAL A 263 6.96 12.20 -9.96
CA VAL A 263 7.02 11.66 -11.32
C VAL A 263 5.62 11.52 -11.93
N THR A 264 4.66 10.99 -11.16
CA THR A 264 3.25 10.89 -11.56
C THR A 264 2.66 12.27 -11.87
N GLU A 265 2.91 13.26 -10.99
CA GLU A 265 2.47 14.64 -11.22
C GLU A 265 3.05 15.20 -12.53
N CYS A 266 4.33 14.94 -12.78
CA CYS A 266 5.02 15.33 -14.00
C CYS A 266 4.45 14.66 -15.27
N GLU A 267 3.89 13.46 -15.16
CA GLU A 267 3.20 12.77 -16.26
C GLU A 267 1.81 13.39 -16.51
N ASN A 268 1.06 13.64 -15.44
CA ASN A 268 -0.32 14.11 -15.50
C ASN A 268 -0.48 15.62 -15.76
N GLY A 269 0.60 16.38 -15.62
CA GLY A 269 0.62 17.82 -15.88
C GLY A 269 1.01 18.58 -14.62
N PHE A 270 2.32 18.80 -14.45
CA PHE A 270 2.88 19.43 -13.27
C PHE A 270 2.37 20.87 -13.10
N GLU A 271 1.64 21.15 -12.02
CA GLU A 271 1.00 22.46 -11.80
C GLU A 271 1.87 23.45 -11.03
N GLY A 272 2.93 22.97 -10.38
CA GLY A 272 3.84 23.80 -9.60
C GLY A 272 4.71 24.78 -10.40
N ASP A 273 5.47 25.59 -9.67
CA ASP A 273 6.46 26.52 -10.20
C ASP A 273 7.86 25.89 -10.38
N LEU A 274 8.83 26.67 -10.84
CA LEU A 274 10.20 26.17 -11.05
C LEU A 274 10.95 25.86 -9.74
N TRP A 275 10.58 26.49 -8.63
CA TRP A 275 11.15 26.17 -7.34
C TRP A 275 10.63 24.82 -6.84
N GLU A 276 9.32 24.57 -6.92
CA GLU A 276 8.69 23.30 -6.56
C GLU A 276 9.25 22.15 -7.42
N TYR A 277 9.37 22.39 -8.74
CA TYR A 277 10.00 21.43 -9.64
C TYR A 277 11.43 21.06 -9.22
N ARG A 278 12.22 22.05 -8.79
CA ARG A 278 13.59 21.82 -8.29
C ARG A 278 13.61 21.07 -6.97
N GLN A 279 12.60 21.22 -6.11
CA GLN A 279 12.50 20.43 -4.88
C GLN A 279 12.31 18.95 -5.20
N GLY A 280 11.42 18.60 -6.13
CA GLY A 280 11.29 17.22 -6.61
C GLY A 280 12.61 16.62 -7.13
N LEU A 281 13.40 17.41 -7.88
CA LEU A 281 14.72 16.96 -8.34
C LEU A 281 15.74 16.74 -7.20
N LYS A 282 15.69 17.56 -6.15
CA LYS A 282 16.58 17.39 -4.98
C LYS A 282 16.22 16.18 -4.12
N ILE A 283 14.95 15.77 -4.10
CA ILE A 283 14.55 14.48 -3.48
C ILE A 283 15.32 13.36 -4.17
N ARG A 284 15.36 13.35 -5.51
CA ARG A 284 16.11 12.34 -6.26
C ARG A 284 17.63 12.42 -6.04
N ASP A 285 18.18 13.62 -5.86
CA ASP A 285 19.59 13.78 -5.45
C ASP A 285 19.87 13.11 -4.10
N THR A 286 18.97 13.30 -3.13
CA THR A 286 19.11 12.71 -1.79
C THR A 286 19.01 11.19 -1.82
N ILE A 287 18.07 10.65 -2.61
CA ILE A 287 17.99 9.20 -2.85
C ILE A 287 19.30 8.69 -3.47
N GLN A 288 19.85 9.40 -4.46
CA GLN A 288 21.10 9.00 -5.09
C GLN A 288 22.28 9.00 -4.10
N LEU A 289 22.35 9.98 -3.20
CA LEU A 289 23.38 10.01 -2.16
C LEU A 289 23.33 8.76 -1.30
N VAL A 290 22.13 8.38 -0.85
CA VAL A 290 21.94 7.18 -0.04
C VAL A 290 22.39 5.94 -0.82
N ILE A 291 22.05 5.82 -2.11
CA ILE A 291 22.54 4.73 -2.99
C ILE A 291 24.09 4.71 -3.04
N GLU A 292 24.75 5.86 -3.15
CA GLU A 292 26.20 5.94 -3.30
C GLU A 292 27.00 5.63 -2.02
N ILE A 293 26.38 5.76 -0.85
CA ILE A 293 27.00 5.49 0.46
C ILE A 293 26.55 4.16 1.07
N ALA A 294 25.43 3.59 0.61
CA ALA A 294 24.91 2.33 1.09
C ALA A 294 25.81 1.13 0.68
N PRO A 295 25.80 0.04 1.46
CA PRO A 295 26.40 -1.21 1.01
C PRO A 295 25.75 -1.73 -0.27
N GLU A 296 26.52 -2.44 -1.09
CA GLU A 296 26.14 -2.89 -2.44
C GLU A 296 24.74 -3.51 -2.52
N ALA A 297 24.42 -4.51 -1.67
CA ALA A 297 23.11 -5.15 -1.68
C ALA A 297 21.94 -4.20 -1.39
N LEU A 298 22.14 -3.23 -0.49
CA LEU A 298 21.13 -2.23 -0.16
C LEU A 298 21.03 -1.17 -1.27
N ALA A 299 22.15 -0.76 -1.84
CA ALA A 299 22.21 0.16 -2.98
C ALA A 299 21.50 -0.42 -4.21
N GLU A 300 21.71 -1.71 -4.52
CA GLU A 300 21.02 -2.42 -5.59
C GLU A 300 19.52 -2.45 -5.37
N LYS A 301 19.08 -2.75 -4.14
CA LYS A 301 17.66 -2.78 -3.78
C LYS A 301 16.99 -1.41 -3.86
N ILE A 302 17.63 -0.36 -3.32
CA ILE A 302 17.11 1.01 -3.47
C ILE A 302 17.07 1.40 -4.95
N GLY A 303 18.11 1.05 -5.70
CA GLY A 303 18.18 1.26 -7.15
C GLY A 303 17.06 0.57 -7.93
N SER A 304 16.68 -0.66 -7.55
CA SER A 304 15.56 -1.36 -8.18
C SER A 304 14.22 -0.70 -7.87
N ILE A 305 14.03 -0.23 -6.63
CA ILE A 305 12.82 0.49 -6.20
C ILE A 305 12.58 1.74 -7.05
N VAL A 306 13.61 2.57 -7.26
CA VAL A 306 13.46 3.80 -8.04
C VAL A 306 13.54 3.60 -9.55
N SER A 307 13.82 2.38 -10.01
CA SER A 307 14.11 2.13 -11.43
C SER A 307 12.90 2.40 -12.34
N ASP A 308 11.68 2.12 -11.89
CA ASP A 308 10.48 2.35 -12.68
C ASP A 308 10.06 3.84 -12.67
N PRO A 309 9.96 4.52 -11.51
CA PRO A 309 9.80 5.98 -11.47
C PRO A 309 10.84 6.71 -12.32
N ASP A 310 12.12 6.30 -12.26
CA ASP A 310 13.19 6.89 -13.08
C ASP A 310 12.92 6.71 -14.58
N LYS A 311 12.48 5.53 -15.03
CA LYS A 311 12.13 5.28 -16.44
C LYS A 311 10.93 6.12 -16.89
N PHE A 312 9.91 6.26 -16.05
CA PHE A 312 8.74 7.08 -16.34
C PHE A 312 9.14 8.55 -16.46
N PHE A 313 9.87 9.08 -15.48
CA PHE A 313 10.38 10.45 -15.53
C PHE A 313 11.22 10.71 -16.77
N GLN A 314 12.11 9.79 -17.13
CA GLN A 314 12.87 9.91 -18.37
C GLN A 314 11.95 10.11 -19.58
N ARG A 315 10.86 9.36 -19.69
CA ARG A 315 9.92 9.47 -20.83
C ARG A 315 9.18 10.82 -20.87
N THR A 316 8.96 11.45 -19.72
CA THR A 316 8.31 12.77 -19.65
C THR A 316 9.25 13.91 -20.03
N LEU A 317 10.58 13.74 -19.92
CA LEU A 317 11.57 14.77 -20.26
C LEU A 317 11.67 15.06 -21.77
N ILE A 318 11.58 16.35 -22.13
CA ILE A 318 11.81 16.92 -23.46
C ILE A 318 13.08 17.76 -23.50
N ASP A 319 13.63 17.93 -24.70
CA ASP A 319 14.84 18.70 -25.00
C ASP A 319 16.03 18.40 -24.07
N ARG A 320 16.38 17.11 -23.93
CA ARG A 320 17.47 16.60 -23.08
C ARG A 320 18.88 17.14 -23.43
N ARG A 321 19.00 17.97 -24.47
CA ARG A 321 20.22 18.69 -24.82
C ARG A 321 20.43 19.91 -23.91
N LYS A 322 19.34 20.46 -23.38
CA LYS A 322 19.35 21.50 -22.35
C LYS A 322 19.32 20.84 -20.98
N ARG A 323 19.92 21.50 -19.99
CA ARG A 323 19.95 21.03 -18.61
C ARG A 323 19.56 22.16 -17.67
N LEU A 324 18.82 21.82 -16.62
CA LEU A 324 18.78 22.68 -15.45
C LEU A 324 20.13 22.58 -14.74
N ASP A 325 20.66 23.69 -14.27
CA ASP A 325 21.91 23.67 -13.51
C ASP A 325 21.68 22.89 -12.20
N PRO A 326 22.35 21.73 -12.01
CA PRO A 326 22.20 20.98 -10.78
C PRO A 326 22.85 21.75 -9.62
N PRO A 327 22.41 21.50 -8.37
CA PRO A 327 23.04 22.12 -7.22
C PRO A 327 24.52 21.74 -7.14
N SER A 328 25.36 22.70 -6.71
CA SER A 328 26.82 22.51 -6.63
C SER A 328 27.22 21.48 -5.59
N GLU A 329 26.40 21.32 -4.56
CA GLU A 329 26.46 20.27 -3.55
C GLU A 329 25.05 19.69 -3.39
N PRO A 330 24.91 18.38 -3.12
CA PRO A 330 25.98 17.42 -2.86
C PRO A 330 26.55 16.83 -4.16
N LYS A 331 27.85 16.58 -4.24
CA LYS A 331 28.47 15.95 -5.43
C LYS A 331 28.14 14.47 -5.55
N LEU A 332 27.49 14.10 -6.65
CA LEU A 332 27.18 12.72 -7.01
C LEU A 332 28.24 12.14 -7.96
N ARG A 333 28.53 10.85 -7.81
CA ARG A 333 29.37 10.08 -8.75
C ARG A 333 28.62 9.79 -10.04
N GLN A 334 27.32 9.54 -9.96
CA GLN A 334 26.48 9.26 -11.12
C GLN A 334 26.04 10.55 -11.83
N GLU A 335 25.90 10.48 -13.16
CA GLU A 335 25.32 11.57 -13.94
C GLU A 335 23.83 11.75 -13.60
N ARG A 336 23.44 12.99 -13.30
CA ARG A 336 22.08 13.34 -12.90
C ARG A 336 21.16 13.49 -14.12
N PHE A 337 20.67 12.37 -14.65
CA PHE A 337 19.76 12.41 -15.80
C PHE A 337 18.49 13.24 -15.50
N TRP A 338 18.04 13.31 -14.24
CA TRP A 338 16.83 14.04 -13.85
C TRP A 338 16.93 15.56 -14.01
N TYR A 339 18.14 16.11 -14.21
CA TYR A 339 18.35 17.51 -14.60
C TYR A 339 18.48 17.70 -16.14
N GLN A 340 18.44 16.62 -16.93
CA GLN A 340 18.64 16.65 -18.38
C GLN A 340 17.31 16.81 -19.12
N GLY A 341 16.91 18.07 -19.30
CA GLY A 341 15.71 18.46 -20.03
C GLY A 341 14.69 19.09 -19.11
N MET A 342 13.44 19.08 -19.56
CA MET A 342 12.30 19.58 -18.81
C MET A 342 11.10 18.69 -19.05
N VAL A 343 10.20 18.54 -18.09
CA VAL A 343 8.96 17.79 -18.31
C VAL A 343 8.15 18.33 -19.50
N ARG A 344 7.47 17.43 -20.23
CA ARG A 344 6.66 17.77 -21.39
C ARG A 344 5.40 18.55 -21.00
N ASN A 345 4.69 18.06 -19.99
CA ASN A 345 3.38 18.56 -19.58
C ASN A 345 3.56 19.62 -18.48
N GLN A 346 4.05 20.80 -18.88
CA GLN A 346 4.28 21.93 -17.98
C GLN A 346 2.98 22.70 -17.74
N GLY A 347 2.60 22.86 -16.49
CA GLY A 347 1.59 23.82 -16.05
C GLY A 347 1.98 25.27 -16.35
N ILE A 348 1.04 26.18 -16.06
CA ILE A 348 1.16 27.60 -16.41
C ILE A 348 2.33 28.26 -15.68
N ASP A 349 2.50 27.96 -14.39
CA ASP A 349 3.50 28.60 -13.53
C ASP A 349 4.92 28.17 -13.88
N LEU A 350 5.20 26.85 -13.96
CA LEU A 350 6.49 26.35 -14.44
C LEU A 350 6.86 26.91 -15.81
N ARG A 351 5.93 26.89 -16.77
CA ARG A 351 6.18 27.41 -18.12
C ARG A 351 6.53 28.90 -18.11
N ARG A 352 5.85 29.70 -17.29
CA ARG A 352 6.12 31.14 -17.14
C ARG A 352 7.53 31.37 -16.61
N ASP A 353 7.96 30.61 -15.61
CA ASP A 353 9.27 30.79 -15.01
C ASP A 353 10.41 30.33 -15.93
N LEU A 354 10.19 29.27 -16.70
CA LEU A 354 11.11 28.85 -17.77
C LEU A 354 11.28 29.92 -18.85
N ILE A 355 10.19 30.60 -19.25
CA ILE A 355 10.27 31.75 -20.17
C ILE A 355 11.11 32.88 -19.56
N ARG A 356 10.89 33.21 -18.28
CA ARG A 356 11.65 34.26 -17.57
C ARG A 356 13.14 33.93 -17.47
N GLN A 357 13.48 32.67 -17.23
CA GLN A 357 14.86 32.19 -17.21
C GLN A 357 15.47 32.01 -18.61
N GLY A 358 14.68 32.20 -19.67
CA GLY A 358 15.16 32.12 -21.05
C GLY A 358 15.36 30.68 -21.55
N TRP A 359 14.75 29.68 -20.92
CA TRP A 359 14.84 28.26 -21.32
C TRP A 359 14.48 28.04 -22.80
N PHE A 360 13.48 28.76 -23.30
CA PHE A 360 13.02 28.69 -24.69
C PHE A 360 13.80 29.59 -25.66
N LYS A 361 14.79 30.35 -25.17
CA LYS A 361 15.74 31.05 -26.04
C LYS A 361 16.76 30.02 -26.56
N HIS A 362 17.07 30.12 -27.85
CA HIS A 362 17.66 29.07 -28.70
C HIS A 362 18.68 28.16 -28.03
#